data_AF-A0A7X5VN28-F1
#
_entry.id   AF-A0A7X5VN28-F1
#
_cell.length_a   1.000
_cell.length_b   1.000
_cell.length_c   1.000
_cell.angle_alpha   90.00
_cell.angle_beta   90.00
_cell.angle_gamma   90.00
#
_symmetry.space_group_name_H-M   'P 1'
#
loop_
_entity.id
_entity.type
_entity.pdbx_description
1 polymer ?
#
loop_
_entity_poly.entity_id
_entity_poly.type
_entity_poly.pdbx_seq_one_letter_code
_entity_poly.pdbx_strand_id
1 'polypeptide(L)' 'LNALGNFINRTLTFAQRYFGGKVPEPGARGEADRAHLAAIAEQAGKVTDNLEAFRFSAALAEVMALARASNGYLDLKQP' A
#
# COMPACT_ATOMS: atom_id res chain seq x y z
N LEU A 1 9.82 -1.22 12.15
CA LEU A 1 8.36 -1.17 12.42
C LEU A 1 7.63 0.03 11.80
N ASN A 2 8.30 1.11 11.41
CA ASN A 2 7.63 2.38 11.07
C ASN A 2 6.97 2.46 9.67
N ALA A 3 7.08 1.43 8.84
CA ALA A 3 6.65 1.50 7.43
C ALA A 3 5.13 1.71 7.27
N LEU A 4 4.32 0.96 8.02
CA LEU A 4 2.86 1.03 7.95
C LEU A 4 2.34 2.38 8.44
N GLY A 5 2.79 2.82 9.61
CA GLY A 5 2.38 4.11 10.18
C GLY A 5 2.80 5.29 9.29
N ASN A 6 4.01 5.24 8.73
CA ASN A 6 4.50 6.26 7.80
C ASN A 6 3.61 6.32 6.54
N PHE A 7 3.33 5.18 5.93
CA PHE A 7 2.50 5.09 4.72
C PHE A 7 1.10 5.66 4.95
N ILE A 8 0.42 5.22 6.02
CA ILE A 8 -0.93 5.68 6.36
C ILE A 8 -0.92 7.19 6.62
N ASN A 9 0.01 7.67 7.45
CA ASN A 9 0.06 9.08 7.81
C ASN A 9 0.30 9.98 6.59
N ARG A 10 1.24 9.63 5.70
CA ARG A 10 1.53 10.41 4.49
C ARG A 10 0.35 10.46 3.55
N THR A 11 -0.27 9.30 3.29
CA THR A 11 -1.40 9.19 2.36
C THR A 11 -2.62 9.96 2.86
N LEU A 12 -2.95 9.83 4.15
CA LEU A 12 -4.08 10.56 4.73
C LEU A 12 -3.81 12.05 4.87
N THR A 13 -2.59 12.46 5.27
CA THR A 13 -2.21 13.87 5.36
C THR A 13 -2.30 14.54 3.98
N PHE A 14 -1.88 13.85 2.93
CA PHE A 14 -1.99 14.32 1.56
C PHE A 14 -3.46 14.50 1.14
N ALA A 15 -4.29 13.48 1.36
CA ALA A 15 -5.73 13.57 1.08
C ALA A 15 -6.40 14.71 1.86
N GLN A 16 -6.05 14.89 3.13
CA GLN A 16 -6.56 15.97 3.97
C GLN A 16 -6.16 17.35 3.42
N ARG A 17 -4.90 17.52 3.06
CA ARG A 17 -4.34 18.81 2.64
C ARG A 17 -4.80 19.25 1.26
N TYR A 18 -4.93 18.33 0.31
CA TYR A 18 -5.17 18.66 -1.10
C TYR A 18 -6.56 18.30 -1.61
N PHE A 19 -7.28 17.41 -0.92
CA PHE A 19 -8.59 16.91 -1.36
C PHE A 19 -9.68 17.04 -0.30
N GLY A 20 -9.44 17.83 0.75
CA GLY A 20 -10.42 18.09 1.81
C GLY A 20 -10.80 16.84 2.60
N GLY A 21 -9.88 15.89 2.73
CA GLY A 21 -10.11 14.63 3.45
C GLY A 21 -10.99 13.63 2.71
N LYS A 22 -11.22 13.83 1.41
CA LYS A 22 -11.99 12.92 0.56
C LYS A 22 -11.06 12.12 -0.34
N VAL A 23 -11.53 10.94 -0.74
CA VAL A 23 -10.85 10.13 -1.78
C VAL A 23 -10.97 10.90 -3.10
N PRO A 24 -9.85 11.22 -3.78
CA PRO A 24 -9.89 11.88 -5.08
C PRO A 24 -10.40 10.93 -6.17
N GLU A 25 -10.99 11.51 -7.21
CA GLU A 25 -11.29 10.76 -8.42
C GLU A 25 -9.98 10.21 -9.04
N PRO A 26 -9.96 8.94 -9.48
CA PRO A 26 -8.76 8.35 -10.04
C PRO A 26 -8.41 9.00 -11.38
N GLY A 27 -7.17 9.51 -11.48
CA GLY A 27 -6.60 9.99 -12.73
C GLY A 27 -6.18 8.86 -13.68
N ALA A 28 -5.55 9.24 -14.79
CA ALA A 28 -4.95 8.28 -15.72
C ALA A 28 -3.84 7.46 -15.03
N ARG A 29 -3.91 6.13 -15.18
CA ARG A 29 -2.93 5.21 -14.59
C ARG A 29 -1.77 4.99 -15.56
N GLY A 30 -0.56 5.24 -15.11
CA GLY A 30 0.67 4.83 -15.76
C GLY A 30 1.01 3.36 -15.48
N GLU A 31 2.13 2.92 -16.03
CA GLU A 31 2.62 1.55 -15.85
C GLU A 31 2.95 1.23 -14.39
N ALA A 32 3.64 2.15 -13.68
CA ALA A 32 3.96 2.00 -12.27
C ALA A 32 2.70 1.87 -11.38
N ASP A 33 1.60 2.54 -11.73
CA ASP A 33 0.33 2.47 -11.00
C ASP A 33 -0.31 1.10 -11.16
N ARG A 34 -0.34 0.59 -12.40
CA ARG A 34 -0.86 -0.74 -12.72
C ARG A 34 -0.03 -1.83 -12.06
N ALA A 35 1.30 -1.72 -12.12
CA ALA A 35 2.20 -2.66 -11.47
C ALA A 35 2.02 -2.67 -9.95
N HIS A 36 1.87 -1.50 -9.33
CA HIS A 36 1.65 -1.43 -7.88
C HIS A 36 0.30 -2.05 -7.47
N LEU A 37 -0.78 -1.78 -8.22
CA LEU A 37 -2.09 -2.39 -7.98
C LEU A 37 -2.08 -3.91 -8.14
N ALA A 38 -1.35 -4.43 -9.14
CA ALA A 38 -1.18 -5.87 -9.32
C ALA A 38 -0.43 -6.50 -8.13
N ALA A 39 0.64 -5.84 -7.65
CA ALA A 39 1.39 -6.31 -6.48
C ALA A 39 0.55 -6.35 -5.20
N ILE A 40 -0.36 -5.38 -5.01
CA ILE A 40 -1.31 -5.39 -3.88
C ILE A 40 -2.21 -6.64 -3.94
N ALA A 41 -2.76 -6.95 -5.11
CA ALA A 41 -3.62 -8.12 -5.28
C ALA A 41 -2.87 -9.43 -5.03
N GLU A 42 -1.63 -9.55 -5.54
CA GLU A 42 -0.78 -10.72 -5.31
C GLU A 42 -0.43 -10.91 -3.83
N GLN A 43 -0.04 -9.82 -3.15
CA GLN A 43 0.30 -9.88 -1.72
C GLN A 43 -0.92 -10.22 -0.86
N ALA A 44 -2.11 -9.73 -1.22
CA ALA A 44 -3.34 -10.13 -0.52
C ALA A 44 -3.56 -11.65 -0.58
N GLY A 45 -3.33 -12.28 -1.74
CA GLY A 45 -3.36 -13.73 -1.88
C GLY A 45 -2.36 -14.44 -0.95
N LYS A 46 -1.09 -14.00 -0.95
CA LYS A 46 -0.04 -14.56 -0.07
C LYS A 46 -0.36 -14.41 1.42
N VAL A 47 -0.97 -13.30 1.81
CA VAL A 47 -1.42 -13.10 3.20
C VAL A 47 -2.49 -14.13 3.54
N THR A 48 -3.50 -14.30 2.69
CA THR A 48 -4.55 -15.32 2.87
C THR A 48 -3.97 -16.72 2.98
N ASP A 49 -3.11 -17.15 2.06
CA ASP A 49 -2.48 -18.48 2.07
C ASP A 49 -1.65 -18.74 3.35
N ASN A 50 -1.00 -17.70 3.88
CA ASN A 50 -0.27 -17.79 5.14
C ASN A 50 -1.22 -17.87 6.34
N LEU A 51 -2.32 -17.12 6.34
CA LEU A 51 -3.32 -17.17 7.40
C LEU A 51 -4.03 -18.53 7.46
N GLU A 52 -4.45 -19.08 6.30
CA GLU A 52 -5.09 -20.40 6.20
C GLU A 52 -4.17 -21.53 6.68
N ALA A 53 -2.86 -21.38 6.47
CA ALA A 53 -1.84 -22.30 6.94
C ALA A 53 -1.36 -22.03 8.40
N PHE A 54 -2.04 -21.16 9.15
CA PHE A 54 -1.67 -20.75 10.52
C PHE A 54 -0.26 -20.13 10.66
N ARG A 55 0.30 -19.60 9.57
CA ARG A 55 1.62 -18.95 9.51
C ARG A 55 1.50 -17.44 9.75
N PHE A 56 1.01 -17.04 10.93
CA PHE A 56 0.70 -15.64 11.25
C PHE A 56 1.89 -14.68 11.13
N SER A 57 3.09 -15.12 11.54
CA SER A 57 4.31 -14.30 11.42
C SER A 57 4.65 -14.00 9.96
N ALA A 58 4.49 -14.99 9.07
CA ALA A 58 4.71 -14.81 7.64
C ALA A 58 3.65 -13.90 7.02
N ALA A 59 2.36 -14.08 7.37
CA ALA A 59 1.29 -13.20 6.95
C ALA A 59 1.56 -11.73 7.34
N LEU A 60 2.00 -11.50 8.59
CA LEU A 60 2.37 -10.15 9.04
C LEU A 60 3.58 -9.60 8.28
N ALA A 61 4.58 -10.44 7.98
CA ALA A 61 5.74 -10.02 7.22
C ALA A 61 5.36 -9.54 5.80
N GLU A 62 4.41 -10.22 5.14
CA GLU A 62 3.86 -9.83 3.83
C GLU A 62 3.15 -8.48 3.89
N VAL A 63 2.29 -8.26 4.88
CA VAL A 63 1.62 -6.96 5.10
C VAL A 63 2.65 -5.84 5.30
N MET A 64 3.69 -6.09 6.10
CA MET A 64 4.73 -5.10 6.34
C MET A 64 5.61 -4.87 5.09
N ALA A 65 5.77 -5.87 4.22
CA ALA A 65 6.45 -5.74 2.95
C ALA A 65 5.65 -4.88 1.98
N LEU A 66 4.33 -5.08 1.90
CA LEU A 66 3.44 -4.22 1.12
C LEU A 66 3.54 -2.76 1.56
N ALA A 67 3.47 -2.49 2.87
CA ALA A 67 3.60 -1.13 3.38
C ALA A 67 4.93 -0.46 2.99
N ARG A 68 6.04 -1.21 2.92
CA ARG A 68 7.33 -0.67 2.43
C ARG A 68 7.28 -0.37 0.93
N ALA A 69 6.72 -1.28 0.14
CA ALA A 69 6.55 -1.08 -1.30
C ALA A 69 5.66 0.14 -1.61
N SER A 70 4.57 0.34 -0.86
CA SER A 70 3.67 1.49 -1.02
C SER A 70 4.31 2.83 -0.62
N ASN A 71 5.20 2.84 0.38
CA ASN A 71 6.03 4.04 0.64
C ASN A 71 6.93 4.35 -0.58
N GLY A 72 7.60 3.33 -1.14
CA GLY A 72 8.43 3.51 -2.33
C GLY A 72 7.64 3.98 -3.55
N TYR A 73 6.41 3.49 -3.74
CA TYR A 73 5.51 3.99 -4.79
C TYR A 73 5.14 5.47 -4.57
N LEU A 74 4.83 5.86 -3.33
CA LEU A 74 4.53 7.25 -2.99
C LEU A 74 5.75 8.17 -3.21
N ASP A 75 6.95 7.69 -2.90
CA ASP A 75 8.22 8.39 -3.14
C ASP A 75 8.54 8.53 -4.62
N LEU A 76 8.22 7.52 -5.44
CA LEU A 76 8.38 7.56 -6.88
C LEU A 76 7.43 8.57 -7.53
N LYS A 77 6.20 8.65 -7.04
CA LYS A 77 5.17 9.51 -7.61
C LYS A 77 5.25 10.96 -7.15
N GLN A 78 5.84 11.21 -5.99
CA GLN A 78 5.95 12.54 -5.37
C GLN A 78 4.66 13.36 -5.53
N PRO A 79 3.53 12.83 -5.04
CA PRO A 79 2.22 13.43 -5.28
C PRO A 79 2.06 14.79 -4.59
#